data_AF-A0A522E940-F1
#
_entry.id   AF-A0A522E940-F1
#
_cell.length_a   1.000
_cell.length_b   1.000
_cell.length_c   1.000
_cell.angle_alpha   90.00
_cell.angle_beta   90.00
_cell.angle_gamma   90.00
#
_symmetry.space_group_name_H-M   'P 1'
#
loop_
_entity.id
_entity.type
_entity.pdbx_description
1 polymer ?
#
loop_
_entity_poly.entity_id
_entity_poly.type
_entity_poly.pdbx_seq_one_letter_code
_entity_poly.pdbx_strand_id
1 'polypeptide(L)'
;MEVSTSSSQTVQQRIDAYLDQTETYDLYREILSPFKLTVGDEFVIDLYVRRLVEGEVTPVDFLDALSKEYGISRQTAGQIAASVAQRVLAPIENDLPFALSELRGEDQKLQEELEDIKQKKAAILQTKDVFDISGIVKEICTNPAFQFEDQPLRERCEKLVESRVRDVRTPEQTRAQLEKPVENGGLGVSGRRLSDMLAMIEGRVAAHQGNVSQEEQRKRVGKRATLPDKLELEKKEETLLTKRYVELTGKVPAEHISPVSPSVSRTSVAISAHHDQLAREGKIDASKVKSAVLSARESTVPARPKTVASMQEVTFEKRLSGPIDELRSLTLTDFRRLSKDALQAATKVQDKADLMEEQGYDKKVSAIQAWRSSPLNQLYVSITRDAVLTGTSVAEILEKKRKVGEETLTDEELKAVMKLNVELRF
;
A
#
# COMPACT_ATOMS: atom_id res chain seq x y z
N MET A 1 53.09 37.33 31.22
CA MET A 1 52.54 36.13 31.87
C MET A 1 51.05 36.37 32.04
N GLU A 2 50.26 35.99 31.04
CA GLU A 2 48.82 35.80 31.22
C GLU A 2 48.52 34.43 30.62
N VAL A 3 48.08 33.54 31.49
CA VAL A 3 47.82 32.13 31.21
C VAL A 3 46.39 32.04 30.69
N SER A 4 46.23 31.92 29.38
CA SER A 4 44.96 31.55 28.75
C SER A 4 44.68 30.07 29.00
N THR A 5 43.91 29.79 30.05
CA THR A 5 43.29 28.49 30.29
C THR A 5 41.78 28.64 30.03
N SER A 6 41.35 28.46 28.79
CA SER A 6 39.93 28.32 28.46
C SER A 6 39.60 26.85 28.28
N SER A 7 38.80 26.37 29.24
CA SER A 7 38.27 25.04 29.48
C SER A 7 37.67 24.34 28.26
N SER A 8 38.16 23.13 27.96
CA SER A 8 37.36 22.11 27.29
C SER A 8 36.48 21.41 28.33
N GLN A 9 35.28 21.94 28.59
CA GLN A 9 34.27 21.21 29.38
C GLN A 9 33.80 20.00 28.56
N THR A 10 33.62 18.85 29.22
CA THR A 10 33.06 17.66 28.56
C THR A 10 31.61 17.92 28.17
N VAL A 11 31.10 17.21 27.14
CA VAL A 11 29.70 17.32 26.70
C VAL A 11 28.72 17.17 27.88
N GLN A 12 28.98 16.19 28.75
CA GLN A 12 28.20 15.94 29.96
C GLN A 12 28.19 17.13 30.92
N GLN A 13 29.35 17.78 31.16
CA GLN A 13 29.43 18.94 32.05
C GLN A 13 28.59 20.12 31.56
N ARG A 14 28.42 20.28 30.24
CA ARG A 14 27.58 21.34 29.67
C ARG A 14 26.09 21.03 29.84
N ILE A 15 25.72 19.77 29.70
CA ILE A 15 24.35 19.28 29.94
C ILE A 15 23.99 19.46 31.41
N ASP A 16 24.84 19.00 32.33
CA ASP A 16 24.58 19.09 33.77
C ASP A 16 24.45 20.56 34.20
N ALA A 17 25.37 21.43 33.72
CA ALA A 17 25.32 22.86 34.00
C ALA A 17 24.07 23.55 33.43
N TYR A 18 23.44 22.99 32.40
CA TYR A 18 22.19 23.49 31.84
C TYR A 18 20.97 23.00 32.63
N LEU A 19 20.94 21.72 33.00
CA LEU A 19 19.85 21.14 33.80
C LEU A 19 19.83 21.70 35.24
N ASP A 20 20.98 22.12 35.78
CA ASP A 20 21.10 22.74 37.11
C ASP A 20 20.60 24.20 37.18
N GLN A 21 20.24 24.82 36.05
CA GLN A 21 19.77 26.21 36.03
C GLN A 21 18.39 26.34 36.69
N THR A 22 18.19 27.39 37.49
CA THR A 22 16.89 27.69 38.11
C THR A 22 15.77 27.81 37.06
N GLU A 23 16.09 28.34 35.89
CA GLU A 23 15.18 28.48 34.75
C GLU A 23 14.62 27.13 34.28
N THR A 24 15.43 26.06 34.34
CA THR A 24 15.01 24.69 33.97
C THR A 24 13.97 24.14 34.94
N TYR A 25 14.10 24.42 36.24
CA TYR A 25 13.10 24.03 37.24
C TYR A 25 11.78 24.79 37.09
N ASP A 26 11.83 26.06 36.72
CA ASP A 26 10.63 26.84 36.41
C ASP A 26 9.90 26.26 35.18
N LEU A 27 10.64 25.82 34.16
CA LEU A 27 10.07 25.13 33.00
C LEU A 27 9.38 23.82 33.38
N TYR A 28 9.97 23.00 34.26
CA TYR A 28 9.30 21.79 34.75
C TYR A 28 7.98 22.11 35.45
N ARG A 29 7.95 23.15 36.31
CA ARG A 29 6.71 23.58 36.98
C ARG A 29 5.65 24.02 35.99
N GLU A 30 6.02 24.77 34.96
CA GLU A 30 5.09 25.18 33.91
C GLU A 30 4.55 24.00 33.10
N ILE A 31 5.38 22.98 32.82
CA ILE A 31 4.97 21.77 32.11
C ILE A 31 3.99 20.94 32.94
N LEU A 32 4.22 20.86 34.25
CA LEU A 32 3.43 20.02 35.17
C LEU A 32 2.13 20.68 35.63
N SER A 33 2.06 22.03 35.65
CA SER A 33 0.91 22.81 36.10
C SER A 33 -0.44 22.46 35.43
N PRO A 34 -0.53 22.30 34.09
CA PRO A 34 -1.77 21.89 33.43
C PRO A 34 -2.33 20.54 33.89
N PHE A 35 -1.48 19.66 34.42
CA PHE A 35 -1.83 18.31 34.83
C PHE A 35 -2.15 18.19 36.32
N LYS A 36 -2.20 19.31 37.05
CA LYS A 36 -2.47 19.37 38.51
C LYS A 36 -1.45 18.60 39.36
N LEU A 37 -0.22 18.44 38.87
CA LEU A 37 0.89 17.86 39.61
C LEU A 37 1.47 18.92 40.57
N THR A 38 1.94 18.49 41.73
CA THR A 38 2.23 19.32 42.91
C THR A 38 3.69 19.75 43.01
N VAL A 39 3.96 20.74 43.88
CA VAL A 39 5.32 21.18 44.22
C VAL A 39 6.08 20.02 44.86
N GLY A 40 7.17 19.59 44.23
CA GLY A 40 7.94 18.39 44.54
C GLY A 40 8.10 17.47 43.33
N ASP A 41 7.13 17.49 42.41
CA ASP A 41 7.14 16.68 41.20
C ASP A 41 8.18 17.16 40.17
N GLU A 42 8.64 18.42 40.28
CA GLU A 42 9.72 18.98 39.46
C GLU A 42 11.07 18.26 39.66
N PHE A 43 11.35 17.76 40.87
CA PHE A 43 12.58 17.03 41.16
C PHE A 43 12.54 15.60 40.59
N VAL A 44 11.35 15.02 40.58
CA VAL A 44 11.11 13.67 40.06
C VAL A 44 11.29 13.67 38.54
N ILE A 45 10.70 14.65 37.84
CA ILE A 45 10.89 14.77 36.39
C ILE A 45 12.34 15.12 36.04
N ASP A 46 13.00 16.00 36.80
CA ASP A 46 14.42 16.31 36.60
C ASP A 46 15.30 15.05 36.72
N LEU A 47 15.07 14.24 37.74
CA LEU A 47 15.79 12.98 37.94
C LEU A 47 15.63 12.04 36.73
N TYR A 48 14.41 11.88 36.22
CA TYR A 48 14.16 11.02 35.05
C TYR A 48 14.74 11.61 33.76
N VAL A 49 14.74 12.94 33.62
CA VAL A 49 15.37 13.61 32.48
C VAL A 49 16.89 13.42 32.51
N ARG A 50 17.55 13.54 33.67
CA ARG A 50 18.99 13.25 33.78
C ARG A 50 19.32 11.84 33.38
N ARG A 51 18.59 10.86 33.90
CA ARG A 51 18.76 9.44 33.53
C ARG A 51 18.56 9.17 32.04
N LEU A 52 17.60 9.87 31.44
CA LEU A 52 17.34 9.79 30.01
C LEU A 52 18.50 10.38 29.20
N VAL A 53 19.06 11.52 29.62
CA VAL A 53 20.18 12.17 28.93
C VAL A 53 21.50 11.41 29.13
N GLU A 54 21.71 10.80 30.29
CA GLU A 54 22.83 9.89 30.58
C GLU A 54 22.72 8.56 29.83
N GLY A 55 21.56 8.27 29.22
CA GLY A 55 21.28 7.03 28.49
C GLY A 55 21.00 5.83 29.40
N GLU A 56 20.77 6.04 30.70
CA GLU A 56 20.36 4.99 31.64
C GLU A 56 18.94 4.48 31.38
N VAL A 57 18.09 5.35 30.83
CA VAL A 57 16.67 5.08 30.58
C VAL A 57 16.38 5.35 29.10
N THR A 58 15.68 4.44 28.43
CA THR A 58 15.27 4.66 27.04
C THR A 58 14.06 5.62 26.96
N PRO A 59 13.81 6.29 25.83
CA PRO A 59 12.63 7.14 25.67
C PRO A 59 11.30 6.43 25.97
N VAL A 60 11.21 5.13 25.70
CA VAL A 60 10.03 4.31 26.01
C VAL A 60 9.91 4.07 27.52
N ASP A 61 11.01 3.69 28.16
CA ASP A 61 11.04 3.47 29.61
C ASP A 61 10.80 4.76 30.39
N PHE A 62 11.19 5.91 29.84
CA PHE A 62 10.90 7.23 30.40
C PHE A 62 9.39 7.51 30.45
N LEU A 63 8.67 7.22 29.36
CA LEU A 63 7.21 7.37 29.33
C LEU A 63 6.52 6.45 30.34
N ASP A 64 6.97 5.20 30.42
CA ASP A 64 6.40 4.22 31.34
C ASP A 64 6.73 4.56 32.80
N ALA A 65 7.91 5.13 33.07
CA ALA A 65 8.30 5.65 34.38
C ALA A 65 7.43 6.85 34.80
N LEU A 66 7.21 7.82 33.91
CA LEU A 66 6.32 8.96 34.19
C LEU A 66 4.88 8.52 34.44
N SER A 67 4.37 7.56 33.66
CA SER A 67 3.02 7.02 33.84
C SER A 67 2.87 6.32 35.20
N LYS A 68 3.88 5.55 35.61
CA LYS A 68 3.88 4.82 36.87
C LYS A 68 4.03 5.74 38.09
N GLU A 69 4.96 6.69 38.03
CA GLU A 69 5.29 7.55 39.16
C GLU A 69 4.16 8.54 39.48
N TYR A 70 3.57 9.15 38.45
CA TYR A 70 2.48 10.12 38.63
C TYR A 70 1.08 9.49 38.60
N GLY A 71 0.97 8.18 38.36
CA GLY A 71 -0.32 7.49 38.22
C GLY A 71 -1.18 8.03 37.07
N ILE A 72 -0.54 8.57 36.04
CA ILE A 72 -1.21 9.21 34.89
C ILE A 72 -1.30 8.26 33.70
N SER A 73 -2.25 8.54 32.80
CA SER A 73 -2.38 7.78 31.55
C SER A 73 -1.13 7.91 30.68
N ARG A 74 -0.83 6.88 29.87
CA ARG A 74 0.30 6.90 28.93
C ARG A 74 0.23 8.07 27.93
N GLN A 75 -0.98 8.47 27.55
CA GLN A 75 -1.21 9.63 26.69
C GLN A 75 -0.79 10.94 27.39
N THR A 76 -1.13 11.10 28.66
CA THR A 76 -0.73 12.25 29.49
C THR A 76 0.78 12.26 29.71
N ALA A 77 1.38 11.11 29.99
CA ALA A 77 2.83 10.97 30.08
C ALA A 77 3.54 11.36 28.76
N GLY A 78 2.96 10.98 27.61
CA GLY A 78 3.42 11.41 26.29
C GLY A 78 3.36 12.91 26.07
N GLN A 79 2.31 13.59 26.56
CA GLN A 79 2.19 15.05 26.48
C GLN A 79 3.22 15.77 27.36
N ILE A 80 3.47 15.25 28.57
CA ILE A 80 4.51 15.76 29.46
C ILE A 80 5.88 15.56 28.82
N ALA A 81 6.19 14.36 28.32
CA ALA A 81 7.45 14.06 27.65
C ALA A 81 7.68 14.91 26.40
N ALA A 82 6.65 15.16 25.58
CA ALA A 82 6.74 16.05 24.43
C ALA A 82 7.02 17.51 24.85
N SER A 83 6.41 17.96 25.94
CA SER A 83 6.64 19.30 26.50
C SER A 83 8.05 19.45 27.06
N VAL A 84 8.57 18.42 27.74
CA VAL A 84 9.97 18.35 28.18
C VAL A 84 10.92 18.34 26.98
N ALA A 85 10.64 17.53 25.96
CA ALA A 85 11.44 17.48 24.74
C ALA A 85 11.55 18.88 24.08
N GLN A 86 10.42 19.58 23.95
CA GLN A 86 10.37 20.87 23.26
C GLN A 86 10.94 22.03 24.09
N ARG A 87 10.69 22.06 25.40
CA ARG A 87 11.00 23.24 26.23
C ARG A 87 12.30 23.09 27.01
N VAL A 88 12.67 21.87 27.38
CA VAL A 88 13.85 21.59 28.22
C VAL A 88 14.98 20.98 27.39
N LEU A 89 14.69 20.00 26.52
CA LEU A 89 15.75 19.27 25.82
C LEU A 89 16.13 19.84 24.45
N ALA A 90 15.25 20.59 23.79
CA ALA A 90 15.52 21.20 22.48
C ALA A 90 16.79 22.08 22.44
N PRO A 91 17.11 22.89 23.46
CA PRO A 91 18.34 23.69 23.47
C PRO A 91 19.64 22.87 23.48
N ILE A 92 19.57 21.61 23.94
CA ILE A 92 20.71 20.69 24.04
C ILE A 92 20.62 19.51 23.07
N GLU A 93 19.72 19.55 22.08
CA GLU A 93 19.39 18.43 21.18
C GLU A 93 20.63 17.81 20.51
N ASN A 94 21.60 18.63 20.09
CA ASN A 94 22.80 18.16 19.39
C ASN A 94 23.75 17.34 20.29
N ASP A 95 23.60 17.43 21.61
CA ASP A 95 24.43 16.76 22.60
C ASP A 95 23.73 15.52 23.21
N LEU A 96 22.50 15.19 22.78
CA LEU A 96 21.71 14.08 23.30
C LEU A 96 22.01 12.73 22.62
N PRO A 97 21.87 11.59 23.33
CA PRO A 97 22.10 10.25 22.77
C PRO A 97 20.90 9.67 22.00
N PHE A 98 19.78 10.41 21.89
CA PHE A 98 18.55 9.98 21.21
C PHE A 98 17.89 11.16 20.48
N ALA A 99 16.99 10.87 19.53
CA ALA A 99 16.24 11.92 18.84
C ALA A 99 15.01 12.36 19.65
N LEU A 100 14.73 13.67 19.72
CA LEU A 100 13.56 14.20 20.46
C LEU A 100 12.21 13.68 19.93
N SER A 101 12.17 13.19 18.69
CA SER A 101 11.00 12.54 18.09
C SER A 101 10.67 11.17 18.70
N GLU A 102 11.60 10.57 19.44
CA GLU A 102 11.41 9.28 20.14
C GLU A 102 10.64 9.45 21.46
N LEU A 103 10.66 10.65 22.07
CA LEU A 103 9.88 10.97 23.27
C LEU A 103 8.39 11.23 23.00
N ARG A 104 7.98 11.27 21.73
CA ARG A 104 6.59 11.45 21.32
C ARG A 104 5.88 10.10 21.30
N GLY A 105 4.84 9.94 22.12
CA GLY A 105 4.08 8.69 22.23
C GLY A 105 3.50 8.22 20.89
N GLU A 106 3.38 6.90 20.72
CA GLU A 106 2.92 6.24 19.49
C GLU A 106 1.56 6.78 18.99
N ASP A 107 0.67 7.16 19.91
CA ASP A 107 -0.65 7.71 19.61
C ASP A 107 -0.62 9.09 18.92
N GLN A 108 0.39 9.93 19.20
CA GLN A 108 0.53 11.24 18.53
C GLN A 108 1.11 11.09 17.12
N LYS A 109 2.02 10.13 16.90
CA LYS A 109 2.54 9.82 15.56
C LYS A 109 1.43 9.33 14.63
N LEU A 110 0.56 8.45 15.14
CA LEU A 110 -0.63 7.98 14.42
C LEU A 110 -1.61 9.12 14.07
N GLN A 111 -1.80 10.10 14.95
CA GLN A 111 -2.69 11.23 14.70
C GLN A 111 -2.15 12.20 13.65
N GLU A 112 -0.85 12.51 13.67
CA GLU A 112 -0.21 13.33 12.64
C GLU A 112 -0.23 12.64 11.27
N GLU A 113 0.04 11.33 11.21
CA GLU A 113 -0.06 10.55 9.97
C GLU A 113 -1.48 10.55 9.39
N LEU A 114 -2.51 10.45 10.24
CA LEU A 114 -3.90 10.52 9.82
C LEU A 114 -4.29 11.91 9.26
N GLU A 115 -3.80 12.99 9.86
CA GLU A 115 -4.02 14.35 9.36
C GLU A 115 -3.27 14.61 8.05
N ASP A 116 -2.04 14.11 7.92
CA ASP A 116 -1.28 14.13 6.67
C ASP A 116 -2.00 13.37 5.55
N ILE A 117 -2.59 12.22 5.85
CA ILE A 117 -3.40 11.45 4.90
C ILE A 117 -4.67 12.22 4.52
N LYS A 118 -5.33 12.90 5.46
CA LYS A 118 -6.51 13.75 5.18
C LYS A 118 -6.14 14.94 4.30
N GLN A 119 -5.02 15.62 4.57
CA GLN A 119 -4.55 16.75 3.79
C GLN A 119 -4.12 16.32 2.37
N LYS A 120 -3.42 15.18 2.25
CA LYS A 120 -3.07 14.59 0.95
C LYS A 120 -4.33 14.18 0.16
N LYS A 121 -5.34 13.61 0.83
CA LYS A 121 -6.63 13.29 0.21
C LYS A 121 -7.38 14.54 -0.25
N ALA A 122 -7.37 15.62 0.54
CA ALA A 122 -7.96 16.91 0.16
C ALA A 122 -7.23 17.56 -1.03
N ALA A 123 -5.90 17.49 -1.08
CA ALA A 123 -5.09 17.98 -2.20
C ALA A 123 -5.31 17.15 -3.49
N ILE A 124 -5.54 15.84 -3.37
CA ILE A 124 -5.89 14.96 -4.50
C ILE A 124 -7.29 15.28 -5.03
N LEU A 125 -8.25 15.58 -4.14
CA LEU A 125 -9.61 16.01 -4.55
C LEU A 125 -9.63 17.42 -5.19
N GLN A 126 -8.69 18.30 -4.86
CA GLN A 126 -8.61 19.66 -5.40
C GLN A 126 -7.72 19.80 -6.65
N THR A 127 -6.93 18.78 -6.99
CA THR A 127 -6.15 18.78 -8.22
C THR A 127 -7.01 18.37 -9.42
N LYS A 128 -7.77 19.36 -9.90
CA LYS A 128 -8.08 19.60 -11.32
C LYS A 128 -8.87 18.48 -12.02
N ASP A 129 -10.19 18.65 -12.04
CA ASP A 129 -10.97 18.36 -13.26
C ASP A 129 -10.32 19.12 -14.41
N VAL A 130 -9.57 18.44 -15.27
CA VAL A 130 -8.84 19.04 -16.39
C VAL A 130 -9.79 19.53 -17.51
N PHE A 131 -11.11 19.37 -17.34
CA PHE A 131 -12.09 19.63 -18.39
C PHE A 131 -13.18 20.62 -17.94
N ASP A 132 -13.44 21.61 -18.79
CA ASP A 132 -14.46 22.64 -18.58
C ASP A 132 -15.88 22.05 -18.80
N ILE A 133 -16.36 21.30 -17.80
CA ILE A 133 -17.72 20.74 -17.77
C ILE A 133 -18.75 21.86 -17.91
N SER A 134 -18.51 23.02 -17.31
CA SER A 134 -19.39 24.19 -17.39
C SER A 134 -19.50 24.72 -18.81
N GLY A 135 -18.40 24.76 -19.56
CA GLY A 135 -18.38 25.14 -20.97
C GLY A 135 -19.21 24.21 -21.86
N ILE A 136 -19.06 22.89 -21.67
CA ILE A 136 -19.81 21.88 -22.44
C ILE A 136 -21.32 21.99 -22.19
N VAL A 137 -21.70 22.16 -20.91
CA VAL A 137 -23.11 22.33 -20.53
C VAL A 137 -23.70 23.60 -21.16
N LYS A 138 -22.98 24.72 -21.11
CA LYS A 138 -23.43 25.97 -21.76
C LYS A 138 -23.59 25.83 -23.27
N GLU A 139 -22.68 25.13 -23.92
CA GLU A 139 -22.76 24.90 -25.36
C GLU A 139 -23.98 24.07 -25.76
N ILE A 140 -24.29 23.01 -25.01
CA ILE A 140 -25.49 22.19 -25.21
C ILE A 140 -26.76 23.03 -24.96
N CYS A 141 -26.79 23.82 -23.88
CA CYS A 141 -27.93 24.66 -23.50
C CYS A 141 -28.18 25.86 -24.43
N THR A 142 -27.25 26.18 -25.34
CA THR A 142 -27.43 27.26 -26.33
C THR A 142 -28.38 26.84 -27.47
N ASN A 143 -28.56 25.54 -27.69
CA ASN A 143 -29.40 25.00 -28.77
C ASN A 143 -30.90 25.23 -28.49
N PRO A 144 -31.73 25.62 -29.49
CA PRO A 144 -33.17 25.84 -29.32
C PRO A 144 -33.93 24.65 -28.74
N ALA A 145 -33.46 23.40 -28.91
CA ALA A 145 -34.09 22.22 -28.33
C ALA A 145 -34.11 22.25 -26.78
N PHE A 146 -33.14 22.92 -26.16
CA PHE A 146 -32.92 23.02 -24.72
C PHE A 146 -33.52 24.31 -24.11
N GLN A 147 -34.23 25.11 -24.91
CA GLN A 147 -34.88 26.32 -24.41
C GLN A 147 -36.25 25.96 -23.81
N PHE A 148 -36.40 26.26 -22.51
CA PHE A 148 -37.65 26.15 -21.77
C PHE A 148 -38.10 27.55 -21.34
N GLU A 149 -39.42 27.79 -21.41
CA GLU A 149 -40.04 29.06 -20.99
C GLU A 149 -39.89 29.27 -19.48
N ASP A 150 -40.01 28.19 -18.69
CA ASP A 150 -39.87 28.22 -17.25
C ASP A 150 -38.39 28.15 -16.79
N GLN A 151 -37.98 29.14 -15.99
CA GLN A 151 -36.68 29.16 -15.31
C GLN A 151 -36.36 27.87 -14.50
N PRO A 152 -37.29 27.30 -13.69
CA PRO A 152 -37.01 26.07 -12.93
C PRO A 152 -36.90 24.80 -13.79
N LEU A 153 -37.41 24.80 -15.03
CA LEU A 153 -37.20 23.70 -15.97
C LEU A 153 -35.83 23.79 -16.63
N ARG A 154 -35.37 25.02 -16.91
CA ARG A 154 -34.03 25.27 -17.46
C ARG A 154 -32.93 24.79 -16.53
N GLU A 155 -33.00 25.13 -15.25
CA GLU A 155 -32.04 24.67 -14.23
C GLU A 155 -32.06 23.14 -14.06
N ARG A 156 -33.24 22.52 -14.15
CA ARG A 156 -33.38 21.05 -14.11
C ARG A 156 -32.74 20.40 -15.33
N CYS A 157 -32.94 20.97 -16.51
CA CYS A 157 -32.31 20.49 -17.74
C CYS A 157 -30.79 20.63 -17.67
N GLU A 158 -30.29 21.75 -17.18
CA GLU A 158 -28.84 22.01 -17.03
C GLU A 158 -28.19 20.98 -16.10
N LYS A 159 -28.77 20.73 -14.93
CA LYS A 159 -28.32 19.68 -13.99
C LYS A 159 -28.44 18.27 -14.57
N LEU A 160 -29.41 18.04 -15.45
CA LEU A 160 -29.56 16.76 -16.13
C LEU A 160 -28.43 16.51 -17.11
N VAL A 161 -28.12 17.52 -17.94
CA VAL A 161 -27.01 17.50 -18.90
C VAL A 161 -25.67 17.40 -18.17
N GLU A 162 -25.44 18.21 -17.14
CA GLU A 162 -24.22 18.18 -16.34
C GLU A 162 -23.94 16.78 -15.76
N SER A 163 -24.95 16.17 -15.16
CA SER A 163 -24.84 14.82 -14.60
C SER A 163 -24.56 13.76 -15.66
N ARG A 164 -25.03 13.94 -16.90
CA ARG A 164 -24.74 13.03 -18.01
C ARG A 164 -23.32 13.24 -18.54
N VAL A 165 -22.85 14.49 -18.63
CA VAL A 165 -21.46 14.83 -19.03
C VAL A 165 -20.44 14.32 -18.02
N ARG A 166 -20.78 14.34 -16.72
CA ARG A 166 -19.98 13.73 -15.64
C ARG A 166 -20.08 12.20 -15.57
N ASP A 167 -20.82 11.57 -16.50
CA ASP A 167 -21.06 10.13 -16.56
C ASP A 167 -21.71 9.52 -15.29
N VAL A 168 -22.39 10.35 -14.50
CA VAL A 168 -23.14 9.91 -13.30
C VAL A 168 -24.47 9.26 -13.68
N ARG A 169 -25.00 9.56 -14.88
CA ARG A 169 -26.23 8.98 -15.42
C ARG A 169 -25.98 8.30 -16.75
N THR A 170 -26.68 7.19 -16.98
CA THR A 170 -26.66 6.47 -18.26
C THR A 170 -27.55 7.18 -19.31
N PRO A 171 -27.39 6.88 -20.61
CA PRO A 171 -28.26 7.40 -21.67
C PRO A 171 -29.74 7.07 -21.44
N GLU A 172 -30.01 5.87 -20.96
CA GLU A 172 -31.37 5.37 -20.67
C GLU A 172 -32.00 6.14 -19.52
N GLN A 173 -31.24 6.38 -18.44
CA GLN A 173 -31.70 7.19 -17.31
C GLN A 173 -31.93 8.65 -17.70
N THR A 174 -31.06 9.20 -18.55
CA THR A 174 -31.20 10.56 -19.08
C THR A 174 -32.46 10.68 -19.91
N ARG A 175 -32.72 9.71 -20.78
CA ARG A 175 -33.96 9.62 -21.56
C ARG A 175 -35.19 9.53 -20.66
N ALA A 176 -35.20 8.62 -19.70
CA ALA A 176 -36.32 8.45 -18.77
C ALA A 176 -36.63 9.74 -18.00
N GLN A 177 -35.60 10.49 -17.59
CA GLN A 177 -35.77 11.75 -16.88
C GLN A 177 -36.26 12.90 -17.78
N LEU A 178 -35.85 12.90 -19.05
CA LEU A 178 -36.36 13.84 -20.06
C LEU A 178 -37.84 13.57 -20.38
N GLU A 179 -38.23 12.30 -20.52
CA GLU A 179 -39.60 11.87 -20.83
C GLU A 179 -40.58 12.03 -19.64
N LYS A 180 -40.07 11.95 -18.40
CA LYS A 180 -40.90 11.98 -17.20
C LYS A 180 -41.71 13.29 -17.10
N PRO A 181 -42.99 13.26 -16.67
CA PRO A 181 -43.81 14.46 -16.53
C PRO A 181 -43.22 15.49 -15.57
N VAL A 182 -43.50 16.77 -15.82
CA VAL A 182 -43.03 17.90 -14.99
C VAL A 182 -43.48 17.78 -13.54
N GLU A 183 -44.71 17.31 -13.31
CA GLU A 183 -45.29 17.08 -11.98
C GLU A 183 -44.50 16.06 -11.16
N ASN A 184 -43.90 15.06 -11.82
CA ASN A 184 -43.11 14.01 -11.19
C ASN A 184 -41.60 14.32 -11.20
N GLY A 185 -41.23 15.59 -11.41
CA GLY A 185 -39.84 16.06 -11.39
C GLY A 185 -39.04 15.83 -12.69
N GLY A 186 -39.70 15.48 -13.80
CA GLY A 186 -39.07 15.37 -15.12
C GLY A 186 -39.19 16.65 -15.96
N LEU A 187 -38.91 16.54 -17.25
CA LEU A 187 -38.96 17.66 -18.21
C LEU A 187 -40.12 17.55 -19.22
N GLY A 188 -40.86 16.44 -19.23
CA GLY A 188 -42.04 16.24 -20.08
C GLY A 188 -41.77 16.26 -21.59
N VAL A 189 -40.52 16.03 -22.01
CA VAL A 189 -40.11 16.11 -23.41
C VAL A 189 -40.40 14.78 -24.11
N SER A 190 -41.10 14.82 -25.24
CA SER A 190 -41.44 13.62 -26.01
C SER A 190 -41.21 13.81 -27.50
N GLY A 191 -41.21 12.68 -28.23
CA GLY A 191 -41.17 12.66 -29.70
C GLY A 191 -39.84 13.15 -30.29
N ARG A 192 -39.94 13.99 -31.33
CA ARG A 192 -38.77 14.46 -32.11
C ARG A 192 -37.81 15.29 -31.26
N ARG A 193 -38.36 16.18 -30.42
CA ARG A 193 -37.58 17.06 -29.54
C ARG A 193 -36.69 16.26 -28.58
N LEU A 194 -37.21 15.16 -28.02
CA LEU A 194 -36.43 14.27 -27.15
C LEU A 194 -35.27 13.63 -27.91
N SER A 195 -35.54 13.13 -29.11
CA SER A 195 -34.53 12.46 -29.94
C SER A 195 -33.39 13.42 -30.31
N ASP A 196 -33.74 14.66 -30.66
CA ASP A 196 -32.78 15.72 -30.98
C ASP A 196 -31.93 16.11 -29.74
N MET A 197 -32.56 16.21 -28.56
CA MET A 197 -31.85 16.49 -27.31
C MET A 197 -30.87 15.36 -26.94
N LEU A 198 -31.30 14.10 -27.04
CA LEU A 198 -30.44 12.95 -26.75
C LEU A 198 -29.26 12.86 -27.72
N ALA A 199 -29.50 13.04 -29.02
CA ALA A 199 -28.44 13.02 -30.03
C ALA A 199 -27.37 14.09 -29.76
N MET A 200 -27.77 15.29 -29.34
CA MET A 200 -26.86 16.39 -29.00
C MET A 200 -26.06 16.10 -27.73
N ILE A 201 -26.70 15.58 -26.68
CA ILE A 201 -26.02 15.22 -25.43
C ILE A 201 -25.00 14.11 -25.71
N GLU A 202 -25.41 13.01 -26.32
CA GLU A 202 -24.53 11.85 -26.56
C GLU A 202 -23.39 12.18 -27.54
N GLY A 203 -23.64 12.99 -28.56
CA GLY A 203 -22.58 13.43 -29.48
C GLY A 203 -21.46 14.21 -28.76
N ARG A 204 -21.81 15.02 -27.75
CA ARG A 204 -20.83 15.78 -26.96
C ARG A 204 -20.18 14.95 -25.86
N VAL A 205 -20.92 14.05 -25.24
CA VAL A 205 -20.37 13.11 -24.24
C VAL A 205 -19.37 12.16 -24.89
N ALA A 206 -19.67 11.62 -26.08
CA ALA A 206 -18.75 10.76 -26.82
C ALA A 206 -17.45 11.49 -27.21
N ALA A 207 -17.55 12.74 -27.66
CA ALA A 207 -16.38 13.58 -27.95
C ALA A 207 -15.55 13.88 -26.69
N HIS A 208 -16.22 14.12 -25.55
CA HIS A 208 -15.58 14.34 -24.26
C HIS A 208 -14.84 13.08 -23.78
N GLN A 209 -15.50 11.93 -23.76
CA GLN A 209 -14.91 10.65 -23.34
C GLN A 209 -13.73 10.23 -24.24
N GLY A 210 -13.82 10.48 -25.55
CA GLY A 210 -12.73 10.22 -26.49
C GLY A 210 -11.46 11.04 -26.19
N ASN A 211 -11.61 12.31 -25.83
CA ASN A 211 -10.48 13.18 -25.48
C ASN A 211 -9.85 12.82 -24.14
N VAL A 212 -10.67 12.46 -23.14
CA VAL A 212 -10.20 11.99 -21.81
C VAL A 212 -9.32 10.75 -21.97
N SER A 213 -9.76 9.77 -22.76
CA SER A 213 -8.99 8.54 -22.99
C SER A 213 -7.64 8.80 -23.67
N GLN A 214 -7.55 9.77 -24.59
CA GLN A 214 -6.29 10.08 -25.27
C GLN A 214 -5.30 10.83 -24.36
N GLU A 215 -5.79 11.74 -23.51
CA GLU A 215 -4.92 12.50 -22.62
C GLU A 215 -4.36 11.63 -21.47
N GLU A 216 -5.17 10.72 -20.94
CA GLU A 216 -4.70 9.71 -19.98
C GLU A 216 -3.65 8.78 -20.57
N GLN A 217 -3.83 8.35 -21.82
CA GLN A 217 -2.81 7.57 -22.55
C GLN A 217 -1.50 8.36 -22.71
N ARG A 218 -1.57 9.66 -23.05
CA ARG A 218 -0.37 10.52 -23.13
C ARG A 218 0.34 10.67 -21.78
N LYS A 219 -0.40 10.85 -20.69
CA LYS A 219 0.18 10.92 -19.32
C LYS A 219 0.83 9.60 -18.89
N ARG A 220 0.25 8.45 -19.28
CA ARG A 220 0.83 7.12 -19.03
C ARG A 220 2.12 6.89 -19.83
N VAL A 221 2.16 7.31 -21.10
CA VAL A 221 3.37 7.20 -21.94
C VAL A 221 4.48 8.11 -21.40
N GLY A 222 4.16 9.33 -20.95
CA GLY A 222 5.11 10.24 -20.32
C GLY A 222 5.74 9.70 -19.03
N LYS A 223 4.93 9.12 -18.12
CA LYS A 223 5.45 8.48 -16.89
C LYS A 223 6.29 7.23 -17.15
N ARG A 224 6.05 6.53 -18.25
CA ARG A 224 6.79 5.32 -18.62
C ARG A 224 8.17 5.63 -19.21
N ALA A 225 8.38 6.82 -19.76
CA ALA A 225 9.66 7.28 -20.29
C ALA A 225 10.67 7.70 -19.20
N THR A 226 10.22 7.96 -17.97
CA THR A 226 11.06 8.39 -16.84
C THR A 226 11.53 7.24 -15.93
N LEU A 227 11.07 6.01 -16.15
CA LEU A 227 11.55 4.84 -15.42
C LEU A 227 12.82 4.31 -16.10
N PRO A 228 13.92 4.06 -15.36
CA PRO A 228 15.12 3.45 -15.94
C PRO A 228 14.75 2.10 -16.55
N ASP A 229 15.31 1.81 -17.72
CA ASP A 229 14.99 0.61 -18.48
C ASP A 229 15.20 -0.63 -17.62
N LYS A 230 14.25 -1.57 -17.68
CA LYS A 230 14.23 -2.78 -16.84
C LYS A 230 15.54 -3.56 -16.95
N LEU A 231 16.13 -3.56 -18.15
CA LEU A 231 17.44 -4.15 -18.45
C LEU A 231 18.60 -3.51 -17.68
N GLU A 232 18.55 -2.21 -17.38
CA GLU A 232 19.60 -1.54 -16.60
C GLU A 232 19.51 -1.89 -15.10
N LEU A 233 18.28 -1.99 -14.57
CA LEU A 233 18.05 -2.39 -13.19
C LEU A 233 18.51 -3.83 -12.93
N GLU A 234 18.24 -4.75 -13.87
CA GLU A 234 18.67 -6.15 -13.78
C GLU A 234 20.20 -6.28 -13.79
N LYS A 235 20.89 -5.55 -14.68
CA LYS A 235 22.36 -5.51 -14.72
C LYS A 235 22.96 -4.98 -13.42
N LYS A 236 22.37 -3.92 -12.84
CA LYS A 236 22.83 -3.37 -11.55
C LYS A 236 22.66 -4.38 -10.43
N GLU A 237 21.50 -5.04 -10.34
CA GLU A 237 21.25 -6.06 -9.31
C GLU A 237 22.20 -7.26 -9.42
N GLU A 238 22.50 -7.71 -10.64
CA GLU A 238 23.45 -8.77 -10.90
C GLU A 238 24.88 -8.42 -10.42
N THR A 239 25.33 -7.19 -10.71
CA THR A 239 26.64 -6.72 -10.22
C THR A 239 26.70 -6.67 -8.70
N LEU A 240 25.59 -6.38 -8.02
CA LEU A 240 25.52 -6.36 -6.56
C LEU A 240 25.54 -7.76 -5.95
N LEU A 241 24.82 -8.70 -6.54
CA LEU A 241 24.83 -10.10 -6.10
C LEU A 241 26.24 -10.70 -6.22
N THR A 242 26.93 -10.39 -7.31
CA THR A 242 28.31 -10.84 -7.53
C THR A 242 29.26 -10.26 -6.48
N LYS A 243 29.18 -8.95 -6.20
CA LYS A 243 29.99 -8.32 -5.14
C LYS A 243 29.75 -8.94 -3.77
N ARG A 244 28.48 -9.20 -3.44
CA ARG A 244 28.09 -9.77 -2.15
C ARG A 244 28.52 -11.23 -2.00
N TYR A 245 28.46 -12.02 -3.07
CA TYR A 245 28.97 -13.38 -3.08
C TYR A 245 30.47 -13.41 -2.81
N VAL A 246 31.23 -12.51 -3.44
CA VAL A 246 32.68 -12.38 -3.23
C VAL A 246 32.98 -11.97 -1.78
N GLU A 247 32.22 -11.05 -1.21
CA GLU A 247 32.37 -10.65 0.19
C GLU A 247 32.08 -11.80 1.19
N LEU A 248 31.02 -12.57 0.94
CA LEU A 248 30.61 -13.69 1.80
C LEU A 248 31.55 -14.90 1.69
N THR A 249 32.05 -15.19 0.49
CA THR A 249 32.77 -16.45 0.22
C THR A 249 34.27 -16.27 0.02
N GLY A 250 34.74 -15.04 -0.18
CA GLY A 250 36.14 -14.74 -0.49
C GLY A 250 36.61 -15.31 -1.84
N LYS A 251 35.69 -15.81 -2.68
CA LYS A 251 35.98 -16.43 -3.98
C LYS A 251 35.12 -15.78 -5.05
N VAL A 252 35.70 -15.58 -6.23
CA VAL A 252 34.94 -15.16 -7.41
C VAL A 252 34.12 -16.36 -7.91
N PRO A 253 32.81 -16.21 -8.11
CA PRO A 253 31.99 -17.31 -8.60
C PRO A 253 32.43 -17.69 -10.02
N ALA A 254 32.61 -18.99 -10.26
CA ALA A 254 33.01 -19.51 -11.57
C ALA A 254 31.87 -19.52 -12.59
N GLU A 255 30.62 -19.43 -12.11
CA GLU A 255 29.40 -19.41 -12.91
C GLU A 255 28.58 -18.14 -12.65
N HIS A 256 27.78 -17.76 -13.64
CA HIS A 256 26.90 -16.58 -13.61
C HIS A 256 25.80 -16.75 -12.54
N ILE A 257 25.71 -15.79 -11.60
CA ILE A 257 24.68 -15.81 -10.55
C ILE A 257 23.55 -14.88 -10.97
N SER A 258 22.48 -15.46 -11.53
CA SER A 258 21.24 -14.74 -11.83
C SER A 258 20.34 -14.67 -10.59
N PRO A 259 19.59 -13.58 -10.39
CA PRO A 259 18.61 -13.50 -9.30
C PRO A 259 17.55 -14.58 -9.45
N VAL A 260 17.34 -15.38 -8.40
CA VAL A 260 16.40 -16.53 -8.37
C VAL A 260 14.92 -16.07 -8.37
N SER A 261 14.64 -14.77 -8.48
CA SER A 261 13.29 -14.21 -8.48
C SER A 261 13.25 -12.89 -9.27
N PRO A 262 12.15 -12.54 -9.96
CA PRO A 262 12.04 -11.23 -10.60
C PRO A 262 12.17 -10.13 -9.54
N SER A 263 13.08 -9.19 -9.78
CA SER A 263 13.48 -8.03 -8.94
C SER A 263 12.31 -7.32 -8.24
N VAL A 264 11.12 -7.36 -8.84
CA VAL A 264 9.90 -6.68 -8.40
C VAL A 264 9.19 -7.39 -7.22
N SER A 265 9.63 -8.58 -6.80
CA SER A 265 8.88 -9.43 -5.85
C SER A 265 9.18 -9.15 -4.37
N ARG A 266 10.14 -8.28 -4.05
CA ARG A 266 10.67 -8.13 -2.67
C ARG A 266 10.49 -6.74 -2.04
N THR A 267 9.88 -5.79 -2.72
CA THR A 267 9.62 -4.48 -2.10
C THR A 267 8.36 -4.58 -1.24
N SER A 268 8.54 -4.71 0.08
CA SER A 268 7.54 -4.26 1.04
C SER A 268 7.15 -2.83 0.70
N VAL A 269 5.84 -2.57 0.69
CA VAL A 269 5.07 -1.45 0.14
C VAL A 269 5.61 -0.01 0.34
N ALA A 270 6.64 0.23 1.14
CA ALA A 270 7.08 1.59 1.51
C ALA A 270 8.39 2.08 0.91
N ILE A 271 9.23 1.24 0.29
CA ILE A 271 10.57 1.66 -0.17
C ILE A 271 10.76 1.31 -1.65
N SER A 272 10.98 2.35 -2.47
CA SER A 272 11.27 2.16 -3.90
C SER A 272 12.46 1.23 -4.09
N ALA A 273 12.39 0.31 -5.06
CA ALA A 273 13.45 -0.65 -5.36
C ALA A 273 14.84 0.00 -5.52
N HIS A 274 14.86 1.26 -5.99
CA HIS A 274 16.06 2.07 -6.15
C HIS A 274 16.68 2.52 -4.81
N HIS A 275 15.86 2.92 -3.83
CA HIS A 275 16.34 3.32 -2.50
C HIS A 275 16.90 2.12 -1.73
N ASP A 276 16.25 0.96 -1.89
CA ASP A 276 16.67 -0.31 -1.29
C ASP A 276 18.02 -0.80 -1.86
N GLN A 277 18.28 -0.56 -3.15
CA GLN A 277 19.58 -0.85 -3.79
C GLN A 277 20.71 0.01 -3.24
N LEU A 278 20.50 1.32 -3.11
CA LEU A 278 21.50 2.25 -2.56
C LEU A 278 21.86 1.93 -1.10
N ALA A 279 20.86 1.58 -0.29
CA ALA A 279 21.07 1.18 1.11
C ALA A 279 21.85 -0.15 1.23
N ARG A 280 21.72 -1.05 0.24
CA ARG A 280 22.47 -2.31 0.19
C ARG A 280 23.90 -2.09 -0.31
N GLU A 281 24.10 -1.19 -1.28
CA GLU A 281 25.42 -0.81 -1.79
C GLU A 281 26.32 -0.22 -0.70
N GLY A 282 25.78 0.62 0.18
CA GLY A 282 26.54 1.22 1.28
C GLY A 282 27.03 0.23 2.35
N LYS A 283 26.52 -1.02 2.35
CA LYS A 283 26.88 -2.05 3.34
C LYS A 283 27.97 -3.01 2.85
N ILE A 284 28.46 -2.88 1.62
CA ILE A 284 29.46 -3.77 1.03
C ILE A 284 30.87 -3.24 1.33
N ASP A 285 31.73 -4.05 1.95
CA ASP A 285 33.12 -3.70 2.20
C ASP A 285 33.98 -3.85 0.92
N ALA A 286 34.19 -2.74 0.22
CA ALA A 286 34.90 -2.69 -1.06
C ALA A 286 36.36 -3.19 -1.00
N SER A 287 36.97 -3.22 0.19
CA SER A 287 38.35 -3.67 0.38
C SER A 287 38.50 -5.20 0.27
N LYS A 288 37.53 -5.94 0.84
CA LYS A 288 37.48 -7.42 0.81
C LYS A 288 37.16 -7.96 -0.58
N VAL A 289 36.32 -7.27 -1.33
CA VAL A 289 35.99 -7.67 -2.71
C VAL A 289 37.21 -7.58 -3.62
N LYS A 290 38.04 -6.54 -3.47
CA LYS A 290 39.26 -6.36 -4.29
C LYS A 290 40.31 -7.44 -4.02
N SER A 291 40.52 -7.85 -2.75
CA SER A 291 41.52 -8.86 -2.41
C SER A 291 41.13 -10.26 -2.91
N ALA A 292 39.85 -10.61 -2.87
CA ALA A 292 39.33 -11.88 -3.37
C ALA A 292 39.38 -12.01 -4.91
N VAL A 293 39.21 -10.90 -5.63
CA VAL A 293 39.34 -10.89 -7.11
C VAL A 293 40.79 -11.06 -7.54
N LEU A 294 41.76 -10.55 -6.76
CA LEU A 294 43.18 -10.71 -7.04
C LEU A 294 43.65 -12.16 -6.80
N SER A 295 43.19 -12.81 -5.73
CA SER A 295 43.56 -14.20 -5.41
C SER A 295 42.96 -15.23 -6.38
N ALA A 296 41.76 -14.97 -6.93
CA ALA A 296 41.14 -15.84 -7.93
C ALA A 296 41.87 -15.84 -9.29
N ARG A 297 42.63 -14.78 -9.60
CA ARG A 297 43.36 -14.66 -10.86
C ARG A 297 44.64 -15.52 -10.91
N GLU A 298 45.18 -15.93 -9.78
CA GLU A 298 46.41 -16.74 -9.68
C GLU A 298 46.18 -18.27 -9.71
N SER A 299 44.93 -18.73 -9.62
CA SER A 299 44.59 -20.16 -9.48
C SER A 299 43.73 -20.64 -10.66
N THR A 300 44.35 -20.98 -11.80
CA THR A 300 43.67 -21.74 -12.87
C THR A 300 44.49 -22.94 -13.32
N VAL A 301 44.05 -24.14 -12.92
CA VAL A 301 44.46 -25.45 -13.49
C VAL A 301 43.18 -26.17 -13.92
N PRO A 302 43.10 -26.77 -15.13
CA PRO A 302 41.85 -27.31 -15.65
C PRO A 302 41.60 -28.76 -15.18
N ALA A 303 40.37 -29.05 -14.74
CA ALA A 303 39.89 -30.39 -14.39
C ALA A 303 39.02 -31.00 -15.49
N ARG A 304 39.21 -32.31 -15.71
CA ARG A 304 38.65 -33.16 -16.78
C ARG A 304 37.27 -33.74 -16.38
N PRO A 305 36.30 -33.93 -17.29
CA PRO A 305 34.95 -34.38 -16.92
C PRO A 305 34.86 -35.91 -16.80
N LYS A 306 34.05 -36.38 -15.84
CA LYS A 306 33.57 -37.77 -15.75
C LYS A 306 32.08 -37.82 -16.07
N THR A 307 31.74 -38.72 -16.98
CA THR A 307 30.40 -39.12 -17.42
C THR A 307 29.80 -40.14 -16.45
N VAL A 308 28.54 -39.97 -16.06
CA VAL A 308 27.72 -41.05 -15.47
C VAL A 308 26.26 -40.92 -15.97
N ALA A 309 25.63 -42.08 -16.10
CA ALA A 309 24.46 -42.44 -16.89
C ALA A 309 23.12 -41.76 -16.53
N SER A 310 22.24 -41.71 -17.53
CA SER A 310 20.88 -41.15 -17.46
C SER A 310 19.93 -42.01 -16.62
N MET A 311 19.47 -41.47 -15.50
CA MET A 311 18.11 -41.73 -15.01
C MET A 311 17.17 -40.75 -15.71
N GLN A 312 15.99 -41.20 -16.12
CA GLN A 312 14.92 -40.31 -16.60
C GLN A 312 14.46 -39.42 -15.44
N GLU A 313 15.03 -38.24 -15.40
CA GLU A 313 14.59 -37.13 -14.56
C GLU A 313 13.21 -36.71 -15.04
N VAL A 314 12.17 -36.96 -14.22
CA VAL A 314 10.89 -36.27 -14.38
C VAL A 314 11.17 -34.80 -14.06
N THR A 315 11.47 -34.07 -15.12
CA THR A 315 11.79 -32.65 -15.06
C THR A 315 10.51 -31.92 -14.70
N PHE A 316 10.41 -31.48 -13.43
CA PHE A 316 9.36 -30.56 -13.04
C PHE A 316 9.64 -29.23 -13.75
N GLU A 317 8.95 -29.00 -14.87
CA GLU A 317 8.93 -27.68 -15.50
C GLU A 317 8.31 -26.70 -14.50
N LYS A 318 9.15 -25.97 -13.75
CA LYS A 318 8.72 -24.77 -13.03
C LYS A 318 8.24 -23.76 -14.06
N ARG A 319 6.98 -23.88 -14.46
CA ARG A 319 6.30 -22.84 -15.23
C ARG A 319 6.16 -21.65 -14.29
N LEU A 320 6.80 -20.55 -14.67
CA LEU A 320 6.52 -19.24 -14.09
C LEU A 320 5.10 -18.86 -14.50
N SER A 321 4.11 -19.38 -13.77
CA SER A 321 2.71 -19.00 -13.94
C SER A 321 2.54 -17.58 -13.41
N GLY A 322 1.97 -16.68 -14.21
CA GLY A 322 1.58 -15.36 -13.72
C GLY A 322 0.43 -15.45 -12.72
N PRO A 323 0.08 -14.37 -12.01
CA PRO A 323 -1.00 -14.38 -11.00
C PRO A 323 -2.34 -14.91 -11.52
N ILE A 324 -2.66 -14.61 -12.79
CA ILE A 324 -3.87 -15.12 -13.47
C ILE A 324 -3.77 -16.63 -13.74
N ASP A 325 -2.60 -17.11 -14.16
CA ASP A 325 -2.41 -18.55 -14.42
C ASP A 325 -2.39 -19.34 -13.11
N GLU A 326 -1.86 -18.78 -12.02
CA GLU A 326 -1.91 -19.38 -10.69
C GLU A 326 -3.35 -19.52 -10.18
N LEU A 327 -4.20 -18.51 -10.41
CA LEU A 327 -5.63 -18.61 -10.10
C LEU A 327 -6.31 -19.67 -10.97
N ARG A 328 -5.94 -19.76 -12.26
CA ARG A 328 -6.49 -20.74 -13.20
C ARG A 328 -6.09 -22.17 -12.87
N SER A 329 -4.88 -22.41 -12.40
CA SER A 329 -4.39 -23.75 -12.09
C SER A 329 -4.63 -24.18 -10.64
N LEU A 330 -5.33 -23.37 -9.83
CA LEU A 330 -5.45 -23.62 -8.40
C LEU A 330 -6.19 -24.94 -8.11
N THR A 331 -5.48 -25.88 -7.48
CA THR A 331 -6.02 -27.16 -7.04
C THR A 331 -6.46 -27.15 -5.57
N LEU A 332 -7.20 -28.17 -5.14
CA LEU A 332 -7.54 -28.37 -3.73
C LEU A 332 -6.30 -28.49 -2.83
N THR A 333 -5.26 -29.18 -3.32
CA THR A 333 -3.99 -29.29 -2.61
C THR A 333 -3.29 -27.93 -2.47
N ASP A 334 -3.35 -27.08 -3.50
CA ASP A 334 -2.77 -25.74 -3.42
C ASP A 334 -3.54 -24.84 -2.45
N PHE A 335 -4.87 -24.95 -2.44
CA PHE A 335 -5.71 -24.23 -1.49
C PHE A 335 -5.36 -24.56 -0.03
N ARG A 336 -5.16 -25.84 0.28
CA ARG A 336 -4.70 -26.29 1.61
C ARG A 336 -3.27 -25.85 1.95
N ARG A 337 -2.44 -25.59 0.94
CA ARG A 337 -1.08 -25.06 1.13
C ARG A 337 -1.04 -23.56 1.36
N LEU A 338 -2.02 -22.81 0.85
CA LEU A 338 -2.10 -21.36 1.05
C LEU A 338 -2.27 -20.99 2.52
N SER A 339 -3.06 -21.76 3.27
CA SER A 339 -3.25 -21.60 4.71
C SER A 339 -3.80 -22.88 5.32
N LYS A 340 -3.52 -23.10 6.61
CA LYS A 340 -4.14 -24.15 7.41
C LYS A 340 -5.63 -23.87 7.66
N ASP A 341 -6.01 -22.59 7.71
CA ASP A 341 -7.40 -22.15 7.84
C ASP A 341 -7.99 -21.86 6.45
N ALA A 342 -9.11 -22.51 6.14
CA ALA A 342 -9.81 -22.40 4.86
C ALA A 342 -10.29 -20.97 4.56
N LEU A 343 -10.70 -20.20 5.59
CA LEU A 343 -11.12 -18.82 5.39
C LEU A 343 -9.95 -17.93 4.96
N GLN A 344 -8.81 -18.08 5.63
CA GLN A 344 -7.59 -17.36 5.27
C GLN A 344 -7.06 -17.76 3.88
N ALA A 345 -7.21 -19.03 3.49
CA ALA A 345 -6.88 -19.47 2.13
C ALA A 345 -7.78 -18.78 1.09
N ALA A 346 -9.08 -18.65 1.36
CA ALA A 346 -10.01 -17.93 0.50
C ALA A 346 -9.66 -16.42 0.40
N THR A 347 -9.34 -15.77 1.53
CA THR A 347 -8.90 -14.37 1.52
C THR A 347 -7.65 -14.17 0.67
N LYS A 348 -6.64 -15.06 0.75
CA LYS A 348 -5.46 -14.97 -0.12
C LYS A 348 -5.76 -15.09 -1.61
N VAL A 349 -6.78 -15.88 -1.97
CA VAL A 349 -7.25 -15.99 -3.36
C VAL A 349 -7.96 -14.70 -3.78
N GLN A 350 -8.77 -14.12 -2.90
CA GLN A 350 -9.44 -12.84 -3.09
C GLN A 350 -8.42 -11.70 -3.27
N ASP A 351 -7.46 -11.58 -2.35
CA ASP A 351 -6.40 -10.56 -2.37
C ASP A 351 -5.63 -10.59 -3.70
N LYS A 352 -5.43 -11.79 -4.27
CA LYS A 352 -4.78 -11.93 -5.58
C LYS A 352 -5.65 -11.39 -6.73
N ALA A 353 -6.97 -11.55 -6.65
CA ALA A 353 -7.88 -10.95 -7.63
C ALA A 353 -7.97 -9.42 -7.48
N ASP A 354 -7.96 -8.91 -6.25
CA ASP A 354 -7.97 -7.47 -5.96
C ASP A 354 -6.64 -6.80 -6.34
N LEU A 355 -5.50 -7.48 -6.15
CA LEU A 355 -4.21 -7.01 -6.66
C LEU A 355 -4.21 -6.87 -8.19
N MET A 356 -4.99 -7.69 -8.90
CA MET A 356 -5.15 -7.53 -10.34
C MET A 356 -6.02 -6.32 -10.69
N GLU A 357 -6.96 -5.93 -9.84
CA GLU A 357 -7.75 -4.70 -10.00
C GLU A 357 -6.88 -3.45 -9.97
N GLU A 358 -5.87 -3.41 -9.10
CA GLU A 358 -4.90 -2.30 -9.04
C GLU A 358 -4.16 -2.10 -10.38
N GLN A 359 -3.99 -3.18 -11.16
CA GLN A 359 -3.38 -3.15 -12.49
C GLN A 359 -4.37 -2.79 -13.61
N GLY A 360 -5.68 -2.74 -13.29
CA GLY A 360 -6.76 -2.37 -14.19
C GLY A 360 -7.98 -3.28 -14.03
N TYR A 361 -9.17 -2.71 -14.25
CA TYR A 361 -10.43 -3.45 -14.11
C TYR A 361 -10.52 -4.69 -15.02
N ASP A 362 -10.02 -4.62 -16.26
CA ASP A 362 -9.97 -5.75 -17.19
C ASP A 362 -9.13 -6.93 -16.65
N LYS A 363 -8.13 -6.63 -15.82
CA LYS A 363 -7.28 -7.65 -15.17
C LYS A 363 -8.03 -8.32 -14.02
N LYS A 364 -8.85 -7.58 -13.26
CA LYS A 364 -9.79 -8.19 -12.29
C LYS A 364 -10.77 -9.13 -12.97
N VAL A 365 -11.35 -8.74 -14.10
CA VAL A 365 -12.22 -9.60 -14.92
C VAL A 365 -11.49 -10.86 -15.36
N SER A 366 -10.26 -10.73 -15.84
CA SER A 366 -9.43 -11.87 -16.23
C SER A 366 -9.10 -12.80 -15.05
N ALA A 367 -8.84 -12.23 -13.86
CA ALA A 367 -8.56 -12.96 -12.64
C ALA A 367 -9.77 -13.76 -12.15
N ILE A 368 -10.97 -13.15 -12.19
CA ILE A 368 -12.22 -13.83 -11.82
C ILE A 368 -12.56 -14.92 -12.83
N GLN A 369 -12.35 -14.70 -14.13
CA GLN A 369 -12.51 -15.75 -15.15
C GLN A 369 -11.52 -16.91 -14.94
N ALA A 370 -10.28 -16.60 -14.59
CA ALA A 370 -9.27 -17.60 -14.24
C ALA A 370 -9.68 -18.40 -13.01
N TRP A 371 -10.10 -17.73 -11.92
CA TRP A 371 -10.63 -18.40 -10.74
C TRP A 371 -11.81 -19.31 -11.07
N ARG A 372 -12.76 -18.84 -11.90
CA ARG A 372 -13.93 -19.64 -12.28
C ARG A 372 -13.57 -20.89 -13.07
N SER A 373 -12.48 -20.84 -13.84
CA SER A 373 -11.95 -21.99 -14.59
C SER A 373 -11.02 -22.89 -13.77
N SER A 374 -10.75 -22.55 -12.51
CA SER A 374 -9.87 -23.35 -11.65
C SER A 374 -10.45 -24.74 -11.36
N PRO A 375 -9.60 -25.78 -11.29
CA PRO A 375 -10.02 -27.12 -10.87
C PRO A 375 -10.79 -27.13 -9.55
N LEU A 376 -10.38 -26.29 -8.58
CA LEU A 376 -11.05 -26.14 -7.30
C LEU A 376 -12.48 -25.59 -7.45
N ASN A 377 -12.67 -24.51 -8.21
CA ASN A 377 -13.99 -23.94 -8.40
C ASN A 377 -14.89 -24.86 -9.23
N GLN A 378 -14.33 -25.55 -10.23
CA GLN A 378 -15.05 -26.56 -11.02
C GLN A 378 -15.51 -27.72 -10.14
N LEU A 379 -14.69 -28.15 -9.17
CA LEU A 379 -15.08 -29.15 -8.18
C LEU A 379 -16.28 -28.67 -7.35
N TYR A 380 -16.25 -27.44 -6.85
CA TYR A 380 -17.38 -26.83 -6.13
C TYR A 380 -18.67 -26.77 -6.99
N VAL A 381 -18.56 -26.31 -8.24
CA VAL A 381 -19.70 -26.24 -9.17
C VAL A 381 -20.25 -27.62 -9.49
N SER A 382 -19.39 -28.63 -9.66
CA SER A 382 -19.84 -30.00 -9.92
C SER A 382 -20.64 -30.57 -8.75
N ILE A 383 -20.16 -30.39 -7.51
CA ILE A 383 -20.84 -30.89 -6.30
C ILE A 383 -22.19 -30.20 -6.10
N THR A 384 -22.25 -28.88 -6.31
CA THR A 384 -23.50 -28.12 -6.19
C THR A 384 -24.49 -28.48 -7.29
N ARG A 385 -24.02 -28.71 -8.53
CA ARG A 385 -24.85 -29.22 -9.63
C ARG A 385 -25.41 -30.61 -9.31
N ASP A 386 -24.58 -31.52 -8.81
CA ASP A 386 -25.00 -32.88 -8.45
C ASP A 386 -26.05 -32.85 -7.32
N ALA A 387 -25.90 -31.95 -6.34
CA ALA A 387 -26.88 -31.73 -5.27
C ALA A 387 -28.25 -31.33 -5.82
N VAL A 388 -28.26 -30.36 -6.74
CA VAL A 388 -29.49 -29.87 -7.36
C VAL A 388 -30.14 -30.95 -8.23
N LEU A 389 -29.35 -31.71 -9.00
CA LEU A 389 -29.87 -32.75 -9.90
C LEU A 389 -30.44 -33.97 -9.15
N THR A 390 -29.81 -34.35 -8.04
CA THR A 390 -30.21 -35.51 -7.24
C THR A 390 -31.25 -35.17 -6.16
N GLY A 391 -31.48 -33.88 -5.90
CA GLY A 391 -32.35 -33.41 -4.81
C GLY A 391 -31.80 -33.74 -3.42
N THR A 392 -30.49 -34.02 -3.30
CA THR A 392 -29.83 -34.34 -2.02
C THR A 392 -28.98 -33.18 -1.53
N SER A 393 -28.72 -33.15 -0.23
CA SER A 393 -27.91 -32.07 0.35
C SER A 393 -26.44 -32.17 -0.09
N VAL A 394 -25.76 -31.04 -0.18
CA VAL A 394 -24.32 -30.99 -0.52
C VAL A 394 -23.48 -31.79 0.47
N ALA A 395 -23.86 -31.79 1.75
CA ALA A 395 -23.20 -32.56 2.80
C ALA A 395 -23.27 -34.08 2.54
N GLU A 396 -24.43 -34.60 2.14
CA GLU A 396 -24.60 -36.02 1.81
C GLU A 396 -23.77 -36.45 0.59
N ILE A 397 -23.63 -35.58 -0.41
CA ILE A 397 -22.79 -35.86 -1.59
C ILE A 397 -21.31 -35.90 -1.19
N LEU A 398 -20.87 -34.97 -0.35
CA LEU A 398 -19.50 -34.97 0.18
C LEU A 398 -19.23 -36.25 0.98
N GLU A 399 -20.15 -36.68 1.84
CA GLU A 399 -20.02 -37.94 2.57
C GLU A 399 -19.93 -39.16 1.64
N LYS A 400 -20.76 -39.20 0.59
CA LYS A 400 -20.71 -40.27 -0.41
C LYS A 400 -19.36 -40.30 -1.12
N LYS A 401 -18.85 -39.15 -1.57
CA LYS A 401 -17.53 -39.07 -2.23
C LYS A 401 -16.37 -39.41 -1.29
N ARG A 402 -16.44 -39.01 -0.01
CA ARG A 402 -15.48 -39.41 1.03
C ARG A 402 -15.48 -40.92 1.29
N LYS A 403 -16.65 -41.56 1.30
CA LYS A 403 -16.78 -43.03 1.44
C LYS A 403 -16.19 -43.79 0.26
N VAL A 404 -16.18 -43.19 -0.92
CA VAL A 404 -15.57 -43.72 -2.15
C VAL A 404 -14.04 -43.48 -2.17
N GLY A 405 -13.51 -42.68 -1.25
CA GLY A 405 -12.08 -42.38 -1.15
C GLY A 405 -11.60 -41.28 -2.09
N GLU A 406 -12.52 -40.49 -2.66
CA GLU A 406 -12.18 -39.36 -3.52
C GLU A 406 -11.77 -38.15 -2.66
N GLU A 407 -10.69 -37.45 -3.05
CA GLU A 407 -10.29 -36.21 -2.37
C GLU A 407 -11.31 -35.10 -2.68
N THR A 408 -12.10 -34.72 -1.68
CA THR A 408 -13.11 -33.65 -1.81
C THR A 408 -12.92 -32.53 -0.79
N LEU A 409 -13.72 -31.47 -0.97
CA LEU A 409 -13.82 -30.35 -0.04
C LEU A 409 -14.28 -30.81 1.36
N THR A 410 -13.68 -30.24 2.39
CA THR A 410 -14.23 -30.26 3.76
C THR A 410 -15.40 -29.29 3.87
N ASP A 411 -16.15 -29.38 4.96
CA ASP A 411 -17.33 -28.51 5.16
C ASP A 411 -16.90 -27.05 5.39
N GLU A 412 -15.72 -26.85 5.99
CA GLU A 412 -15.09 -25.54 6.16
C GLU A 412 -14.57 -24.97 4.84
N GLU A 413 -13.89 -25.80 4.03
CA GLU A 413 -13.43 -25.43 2.69
C GLU A 413 -14.61 -25.08 1.76
N LEU A 414 -15.70 -25.84 1.84
CA LEU A 414 -16.93 -25.57 1.09
C LEU A 414 -17.50 -24.19 1.44
N LYS A 415 -17.63 -23.88 2.74
CA LYS A 415 -18.14 -22.57 3.20
C LYS A 415 -17.22 -21.44 2.74
N ALA A 416 -15.91 -21.63 2.82
CA ALA A 416 -14.93 -20.63 2.40
C ALA A 416 -14.99 -20.37 0.87
N VAL A 417 -15.02 -21.42 0.05
CA VAL A 417 -15.13 -21.31 -1.41
C VAL A 417 -16.48 -20.71 -1.82
N MET A 418 -17.57 -21.06 -1.12
CA MET A 418 -18.88 -20.46 -1.36
C MET A 418 -18.88 -18.96 -1.08
N LYS A 419 -18.32 -18.53 0.05
CA LYS A 419 -18.20 -17.11 0.42
C LYS A 419 -17.37 -16.36 -0.62
N LEU A 420 -16.21 -16.90 -1.00
CA LEU A 420 -15.35 -16.34 -2.04
C LEU A 420 -16.08 -16.18 -3.38
N ASN A 421 -16.91 -17.16 -3.76
CA ASN A 421 -17.71 -17.08 -4.98
C ASN A 421 -18.84 -16.05 -4.92
N VAL A 422 -19.27 -15.61 -3.74
CA VAL A 422 -20.21 -14.49 -3.58
C VAL A 422 -19.48 -13.16 -3.71
N GLU A 423 -18.29 -13.05 -3.12
CA GLU A 423 -17.45 -11.84 -3.16
C GLU A 423 -16.89 -11.56 -4.57
N LEU A 424 -16.57 -12.61 -5.35
CA LEU A 424 -16.08 -12.52 -6.73
C LEU A 424 -17.21 -12.50 -7.79
N ARG A 425 -18.40 -12.03 -7.42
CA ARG A 425 -19.50 -11.77 -8.38
C ARG A 425 -19.31 -10.43 -9.06
N PHE A 426 -19.60 -10.41 -10.36
CA PHE A 426 -19.75 -9.20 -11.16
C PHE A 426 -21.22 -8.80 -11.18
#